data_AF-A0A0N1IM40-F1
#
_entry.id   AF-A0A0N1IM40-F1
#
_cell.length_a   1.000
_cell.length_b   1.000
_cell.length_c   1.000
_cell.angle_alpha   90.00
_cell.angle_beta   90.00
_cell.angle_gamma   90.00
#
_symmetry.space_group_name_H-M   'P 1'
#
loop_
_entity.id
_entity.type
_entity.pdbx_description
1 polymer ?
#
loop_
_entity_poly.entity_id
_entity_poly.type
_entity_poly.pdbx_seq_one_letter_code
_entity_poly.pdbx_strand_id
1 'polypeptide(L)'
;MAPKVTIELPHDRMIKEECVSDDYLLNQMDGVNDNPPEDNLPLRKWLIREAHSALLKNPKMKEILLKPKSDHSSRTEFVIKITGDE
;
A
#
# COMPACT_ATOMS: atom_id res chain seq x y z
N MET A 1 -9.60 3.85 19.21
CA MET A 1 -9.78 3.61 17.76
C MET A 1 -8.40 3.59 17.12
N ALA A 2 -8.09 2.58 16.32
CA ALA A 2 -6.88 2.56 15.51
C ALA A 2 -6.95 3.69 14.46
N PRO A 3 -5.87 4.46 14.22
CA PRO A 3 -5.85 5.41 13.11
C PRO A 3 -5.94 4.62 11.80
N LYS A 4 -6.83 5.05 10.90
CA LYS A 4 -7.04 4.44 9.59
C LYS A 4 -6.55 5.39 8.51
N VAL A 5 -5.55 4.97 7.75
CA VAL A 5 -4.98 5.74 6.63
C VAL A 5 -5.53 5.14 5.35
N THR A 6 -6.19 5.94 4.54
CA THR A 6 -6.70 5.50 3.23
C THR A 6 -5.81 6.10 2.15
N ILE A 7 -5.34 5.26 1.24
CA ILE A 7 -4.41 5.61 0.16
C ILE A 7 -5.07 5.17 -1.14
N GLU A 8 -5.13 6.06 -2.12
CA GLU A 8 -5.72 5.78 -3.42
C GLU A 8 -4.59 5.53 -4.42
N LEU A 9 -4.56 4.34 -5.01
CA LEU A 9 -3.54 3.94 -5.98
C LEU A 9 -4.20 3.53 -7.30
N PRO A 10 -3.71 4.02 -8.45
CA PRO A 10 -4.28 3.69 -9.75
C PRO A 10 -3.99 2.24 -10.16
N HIS A 11 -5.01 1.53 -10.63
CA HIS A 11 -4.94 0.13 -11.06
C HIS A 11 -3.87 -0.11 -12.13
N ASP A 12 -3.84 0.72 -13.19
CA ASP A 12 -2.88 0.60 -14.31
C ASP A 12 -1.43 0.57 -13.83
N ARG A 13 -1.08 1.33 -12.79
CA ARG A 13 0.28 1.34 -12.24
C ARG A 13 0.49 0.20 -11.26
N MET A 14 -0.52 -0.13 -10.47
CA MET A 14 -0.45 -1.20 -9.48
C MET A 14 -0.21 -2.57 -10.08
N ILE A 15 -0.67 -2.83 -11.31
CA ILE A 15 -0.44 -4.11 -12.02
C ILE A 15 0.93 -4.22 -12.70
N LYS A 16 1.74 -3.15 -12.69
CA LYS A 16 3.08 -3.16 -13.30
C LYS A 16 4.08 -3.84 -12.37
N GLU A 17 4.99 -4.61 -12.94
CA GLU A 17 6.04 -5.33 -12.18
C GLU A 17 6.91 -4.37 -11.35
N GLU A 18 7.12 -3.15 -11.84
CA GLU A 18 7.94 -2.12 -11.19
C GLU A 18 7.18 -1.19 -10.24
N CYS A 19 5.92 -1.51 -9.91
CA CYS A 19 5.06 -0.65 -9.06
C CYS A 19 5.70 -0.28 -7.71
N VAL A 20 6.47 -1.18 -7.11
CA VAL A 20 7.15 -0.97 -5.81
C VAL A 20 8.16 0.18 -5.84
N SER A 21 8.68 0.50 -7.02
CA SER A 21 9.64 1.60 -7.25
C SER A 21 9.03 2.76 -8.02
N ASP A 22 7.72 2.75 -8.28
CA ASP A 22 7.03 3.84 -8.99
C ASP A 22 6.93 5.08 -8.09
N ASP A 23 7.65 6.14 -8.47
CA ASP A 23 7.69 7.39 -7.72
C ASP A 23 6.31 8.02 -7.53
N TYR A 24 5.39 7.86 -8.48
CA TYR A 24 4.04 8.40 -8.35
C TYR A 24 3.28 7.67 -7.23
N LEU A 25 3.35 6.33 -7.19
CA LEU A 25 2.73 5.53 -6.13
C LEU A 25 3.32 5.84 -4.76
N LEU A 26 4.65 6.03 -4.68
CA LEU A 26 5.33 6.41 -3.44
C LEU A 26 4.92 7.83 -2.98
N ASN A 27 4.74 8.76 -3.91
CA ASN A 27 4.29 10.12 -3.62
C ASN A 27 2.81 10.18 -3.17
N GLN A 28 1.95 9.25 -3.58
CA GLN A 28 0.60 9.14 -3.02
C GLN A 28 0.60 8.79 -1.52
N MET A 29 1.73 8.32 -1.00
CA MET A 29 1.94 7.98 0.40
C MET A 29 2.78 9.02 1.15
N ASP A 30 2.76 10.29 0.73
CA ASP A 30 3.57 11.39 1.32
C ASP A 30 3.41 11.58 2.85
N GLY A 31 2.32 11.07 3.44
CA GLY A 31 2.10 11.07 4.90
C GLY A 31 2.51 9.80 5.65
N VAL A 32 3.05 8.78 4.96
CA VAL A 32 3.43 7.50 5.56
C VAL A 32 4.91 7.51 5.89
N ASN A 33 5.23 7.36 7.18
CA ASN A 33 6.61 7.26 7.64
C ASN A 33 7.18 5.87 7.28
N ASP A 34 8.36 5.84 6.67
CA ASP A 34 9.04 4.58 6.31
C ASP A 34 9.66 3.85 7.51
N ASN A 35 9.63 4.47 8.69
CA ASN A 35 10.16 3.93 9.93
C ASN A 35 9.02 3.67 10.95
N PRO A 36 8.89 2.45 11.50
CA PRO A 36 9.78 1.30 11.32
C PRO A 36 9.63 0.64 9.92
N PRO A 37 10.73 0.15 9.33
CA PRO A 37 10.66 -0.67 8.14
C PRO A 37 9.90 -1.97 8.42
N GLU A 38 9.26 -2.50 7.40
CA GLU A 38 8.53 -3.77 7.45
C GLU A 38 9.17 -4.75 6.47
N ASP A 39 9.48 -5.96 6.93
CA ASP A 39 10.11 -7.01 6.09
C ASP A 39 11.42 -6.56 5.41
N ASN A 40 12.23 -5.74 6.08
CA ASN A 40 13.44 -5.07 5.54
C ASN A 40 13.17 -4.09 4.37
N LEU A 41 11.92 -3.65 4.20
CA LEU A 41 11.54 -2.64 3.23
C LEU A 41 11.01 -1.37 3.93
N PRO A 42 11.18 -0.19 3.32
CA PRO A 42 10.43 1.00 3.71
C PRO A 42 8.93 0.69 3.71
N LEU A 43 8.21 1.18 4.73
CA LEU A 43 6.78 0.88 4.90
C LEU A 43 5.97 1.16 3.62
N ARG A 44 6.26 2.25 2.91
CA ARG A 44 5.57 2.60 1.65
C ARG A 44 5.77 1.54 0.57
N LYS A 45 7.02 1.06 0.40
CA LYS A 45 7.34 0.00 -0.57
C LYS A 45 6.68 -1.32 -0.20
N TRP A 46 6.66 -1.65 1.09
CA TRP A 46 5.98 -2.84 1.58
C TRP A 46 4.48 -2.79 1.28
N LEU A 47 3.81 -1.65 1.55
CA LEU A 47 2.39 -1.46 1.26
C LEU A 47 2.07 -1.66 -0.23
N ILE A 48 2.87 -1.08 -1.13
CA ILE A 48 2.69 -1.25 -2.57
C ILE A 48 2.88 -2.72 -2.97
N ARG A 49 3.92 -3.39 -2.46
CA ARG A 49 4.21 -4.79 -2.76
C ARG A 49 3.06 -5.71 -2.35
N GLU A 50 2.54 -5.54 -1.14
CA GLU A 50 1.42 -6.35 -0.65
C GLU A 50 0.14 -6.07 -1.44
N ALA A 51 -0.14 -4.81 -1.75
CA ALA A 51 -1.30 -4.44 -2.55
C ALA A 51 -1.20 -4.98 -3.98
N HIS A 52 -0.03 -4.94 -4.62
CA HIS A 52 0.22 -5.55 -5.92
C HIS A 52 0.02 -7.07 -5.86
N SER A 53 0.57 -7.76 -4.85
CA SER A 53 0.39 -9.20 -4.69
C SER A 53 -1.08 -9.59 -4.49
N ALA A 54 -1.83 -8.81 -3.70
CA ALA A 54 -3.26 -9.00 -3.50
C ALA A 54 -4.05 -8.77 -4.79
N LEU A 55 -3.70 -7.73 -5.55
CA LEU A 55 -4.33 -7.40 -6.83
C LEU A 55 -4.04 -8.47 -7.90
N LEU A 56 -2.82 -9.03 -7.95
CA LEU A 56 -2.50 -10.16 -8.84
C LEU A 56 -3.33 -11.41 -8.51
N LYS A 57 -3.62 -11.66 -7.23
CA LYS A 57 -4.48 -12.77 -6.80
C LYS A 57 -5.95 -12.51 -7.10
N ASN A 58 -6.39 -11.26 -6.99
CA ASN A 58 -7.76 -10.86 -7.27
C ASN A 58 -7.80 -9.47 -7.96
N PRO A 59 -7.76 -9.44 -9.31
CA PRO A 59 -7.65 -8.18 -10.05
C PRO A 59 -8.89 -7.29 -9.95
N LYS A 60 -10.02 -7.82 -9.48
CA LYS A 60 -11.26 -7.06 -9.26
C LYS A 60 -11.33 -6.44 -7.85
N MET A 61 -10.27 -6.55 -7.05
CA MET A 61 -10.23 -5.92 -5.73
C MET A 61 -10.18 -4.40 -5.85
N LYS A 62 -11.15 -3.75 -5.22
CA LYS A 62 -11.22 -2.28 -5.14
C LYS A 62 -10.60 -1.72 -3.87
N GLU A 63 -10.50 -2.52 -2.82
CA GLU A 63 -9.99 -2.10 -1.52
C GLU A 63 -9.19 -3.24 -0.87
N ILE A 64 -8.01 -2.91 -0.34
CA ILE A 64 -7.09 -3.85 0.29
C ILE A 64 -6.70 -3.28 1.66
N LEU A 65 -6.99 -4.03 2.73
CA LEU A 65 -6.64 -3.66 4.09
C LEU A 65 -5.30 -4.30 4.47
N LEU A 66 -4.30 -3.46 4.74
CA LEU A 66 -2.95 -3.86 5.15
C LEU A 66 -2.68 -3.41 6.59
N LYS A 67 -2.06 -4.30 7.36
CA LYS A 67 -1.67 -4.06 8.75
C LYS A 67 -0.20 -4.42 8.93
N PRO A 68 0.70 -3.43 9.02
CA PRO A 68 2.08 -3.72 9.36
C PRO A 68 2.14 -4.35 10.76
N LYS A 69 3.01 -5.35 10.90
CA LYS A 69 3.35 -6.06 12.13
C LYS A 69 4.47 -5.36 12.89
N SER A 70 5.37 -4.67 12.19
CA SER A 70 6.54 -4.01 12.79
C SER A 70 6.17 -2.74 13.57
N ASP A 71 5.01 -2.14 13.31
CA ASP A 71 4.53 -1.01 14.10
C ASP A 71 3.80 -1.50 15.36
N HIS A 72 4.57 -1.74 16.43
CA HIS A 72 4.03 -2.11 17.74
C HIS A 72 3.38 -0.93 18.50
N SER A 73 3.62 0.33 18.08
CA SER A 73 3.18 1.53 18.81
C SER A 73 1.85 2.12 18.31
N SER A 74 1.54 1.93 17.04
CA SER A 74 0.36 2.47 16.38
C SER A 74 -0.29 1.33 15.61
N ARG A 75 -1.45 0.88 16.08
CA ARG A 75 -2.29 -0.09 15.36
C ARG A 75 -2.87 0.54 14.09
N THR A 76 -2.05 1.15 13.25
CA THR A 76 -2.49 1.91 12.09
C THR A 76 -2.93 0.94 11.00
N GLU A 77 -4.15 1.12 10.53
CA GLU A 77 -4.73 0.32 9.45
C GLU A 77 -4.58 1.08 8.14
N PHE A 78 -3.92 0.48 7.16
CA PHE A 78 -3.77 1.08 5.83
C PHE A 78 -4.80 0.46 4.89
N VAL A 79 -5.64 1.29 4.27
CA VAL A 79 -6.59 0.86 3.25
C VAL A 79 -6.14 1.40 1.91
N ILE A 80 -5.69 0.48 1.06
CA ILE A 80 -5.32 0.79 -0.32
C ILE A 80 -6.58 0.66 -1.17
N LYS A 81 -7.06 1.78 -1.69
CA LYS A 81 -8.16 1.85 -2.64
C LYS A 81 -7.60 1.85 -4.05
N ILE A 82 -8.05 0.92 -4.86
CA ILE A 82 -7.64 0.78 -6.25
C ILE A 82 -8.59 1.61 -7.12
N THR A 83 -8.05 2.56 -7.87
CA THR A 83 -8.81 3.52 -8.69
C THR A 83 -8.51 3.34 -10.18
N GLY A 84 -9.46 3.69 -11.06
CA GLY A 84 -9.26 3.64 -12.52
C GLY A 84 -9.43 2.27 -13.18
N ASP A 85 -10.22 1.37 -12.58
CA ASP A 85 -10.77 0.18 -13.23
C ASP A 85 -12.13 0.56 -13.87
N GLU A 86 -12.10 1.24 -15.02
CA GLU A 86 -13.25 1.58 -15.87
C GLU A 86 -13.03 1.14 -17.31
#